data_AF-A0A403QQD9-F1
#
_entry.id   AF-A0A403QQD9-F1
#
_cell.length_a   1.000
_cell.length_b   1.000
_cell.length_c   1.000
_cell.angle_alpha   90.00
_cell.angle_beta   90.00
_cell.angle_gamma   90.00
#
_symmetry.space_group_name_H-M   'P 1'
#
loop_
_entity.id
_entity.type
_entity.pdbx_description
1 polymer ?
#
loop_
_entity_poly.entity_id
_entity_poly.type
_entity_poly.pdbx_seq_one_letter_code
_entity_poly.pdbx_strand_id
1 'polypeptide(L)'
;MNNNLLPPSASGFMRSAEQTTTRLDAIPVDLRKLWNPDECPVALLPYLAWALSVDRWDKNWPEETKRKTIKASWEIHQKKGTIRALRNVV
;
A
#
# COMPACT_ATOMS: atom_id res chain seq x y z
N MET A 1 12.52 -20.65 -17.30
CA MET A 1 11.83 -19.72 -18.22
C MET A 1 12.88 -18.88 -18.92
N ASN A 2 12.80 -18.72 -20.24
CA ASN A 2 13.78 -17.96 -21.00
C ASN A 2 13.55 -16.46 -20.69
N ASN A 3 14.52 -15.80 -20.08
CA ASN A 3 14.37 -14.46 -19.50
C ASN A 3 14.67 -13.34 -20.51
N ASN A 4 14.57 -13.64 -21.80
CA ASN A 4 14.88 -12.75 -22.91
C ASN A 4 13.62 -12.56 -23.76
N LEU A 5 13.25 -11.31 -24.00
CA LEU A 5 12.11 -10.92 -24.84
C LEU A 5 12.48 -11.02 -26.32
N LEU A 6 13.78 -10.94 -26.66
CA LEU A 6 14.27 -10.97 -28.02
C LEU A 6 14.51 -12.40 -28.58
N PRO A 7 14.24 -12.63 -29.87
CA PRO A 7 14.56 -13.89 -30.53
C PRO A 7 16.08 -14.15 -30.60
N PRO A 8 16.51 -15.40 -30.81
CA PRO A 8 17.93 -15.73 -30.95
C PRO A 8 18.64 -14.96 -32.08
N SER A 9 17.91 -14.58 -33.13
CA SER A 9 18.41 -13.83 -34.29
C SER A 9 18.62 -12.33 -34.04
N ALA A 10 18.29 -11.81 -32.85
CA ALA A 10 18.40 -10.38 -32.56
C ALA A 10 19.87 -9.90 -32.58
N SER A 11 20.08 -8.72 -33.16
CA SER A 11 21.41 -8.11 -33.30
C SER A 11 21.95 -7.61 -31.96
N GLY A 12 23.26 -7.36 -31.90
CA GLY A 12 23.91 -6.85 -30.68
C GLY A 12 23.31 -5.52 -30.20
N PHE A 13 22.96 -4.61 -31.12
CA PHE A 13 22.30 -3.35 -30.79
C PHE A 13 20.95 -3.56 -30.10
N MET A 14 20.13 -4.48 -30.62
CA MET A 14 18.81 -4.79 -30.02
C MET A 14 18.97 -5.34 -28.61
N ARG A 15 19.96 -6.22 -28.38
CA ARG A 15 20.26 -6.77 -27.05
C ARG A 15 20.73 -5.69 -26.08
N SER A 16 21.60 -4.77 -26.52
CA SER A 16 22.03 -3.63 -25.68
C SER A 16 20.88 -2.69 -25.34
N ALA A 17 19.94 -2.48 -26.28
CA ALA A 17 18.74 -1.69 -26.04
C ALA A 17 17.81 -2.37 -25.01
N GLU A 18 17.54 -3.68 -25.17
CA GLU A 18 16.74 -4.48 -24.23
C GLU A 18 17.27 -4.39 -22.79
N GLN A 19 18.57 -4.59 -22.60
CA GLN A 19 19.23 -4.50 -21.28
C GLN A 19 19.05 -3.13 -20.62
N THR A 20 19.06 -2.05 -21.41
CA THR A 20 18.90 -0.69 -20.89
C THR A 20 17.47 -0.43 -20.45
N THR A 21 16.48 -1.02 -21.15
CA THR A 21 15.06 -0.89 -20.82
C THR A 21 14.61 -1.73 -19.62
N THR A 22 15.29 -2.85 -19.32
CA THR A 22 14.98 -3.71 -18.16
C THR A 22 14.96 -2.94 -16.83
N ARG A 23 15.73 -1.85 -16.71
CA ARG A 23 15.78 -1.01 -15.50
C ARG A 23 14.42 -0.38 -15.15
N LEU A 24 13.55 -0.14 -16.13
CA LEU A 24 12.22 0.43 -15.89
C LEU A 24 11.28 -0.58 -15.23
N ASP A 25 11.34 -1.85 -15.63
CA ASP A 25 10.55 -2.92 -15.02
C ASP A 25 11.01 -3.26 -13.61
N ALA A 26 12.26 -2.93 -13.28
CA ALA A 26 12.82 -3.12 -11.94
C ALA A 26 12.37 -2.07 -10.91
N ILE A 27 11.60 -1.05 -11.31
CA ILE A 27 11.06 -0.06 -10.38
C ILE A 27 10.01 -0.77 -9.50
N PRO A 28 10.20 -0.82 -8.16
CA PRO A 28 9.26 -1.51 -7.28
C PRO A 28 7.89 -0.80 -7.29
N VAL A 29 6.87 -1.48 -7.81
CA VAL A 29 5.48 -0.99 -7.80
C VAL A 29 4.74 -1.59 -6.61
N ASP A 30 4.93 -0.98 -5.44
CA ASP A 30 4.39 -1.45 -4.16
C ASP A 30 2.95 -0.96 -3.86
N LEU A 31 2.11 -0.83 -4.88
CA LEU A 31 0.76 -0.26 -4.74
C LEU A 31 -0.13 -1.06 -3.77
N ARG A 32 0.07 -2.38 -3.67
CA ARG A 32 -0.68 -3.23 -2.72
C ARG A 32 -0.37 -2.87 -1.27
N LYS A 33 0.87 -2.47 -0.97
CA LYS A 33 1.27 -2.08 0.39
C LYS A 33 0.49 -0.85 0.86
N LEU A 34 0.13 0.05 -0.07
CA LEU A 34 -0.63 1.27 0.26
C LEU A 34 -2.01 1.00 0.86
N TRP A 35 -2.64 -0.12 0.49
CA TRP A 35 -3.95 -0.53 1.00
C TRP A 35 -3.87 -1.52 2.18
N ASN A 36 -2.66 -1.92 2.58
CA ASN A 36 -2.45 -2.80 3.72
C ASN A 36 -2.05 -1.97 4.95
N PRO A 37 -2.88 -1.88 6.00
CA PRO A 37 -2.55 -1.12 7.20
C PRO A 37 -1.30 -1.59 7.95
N ASP A 38 -0.77 -2.79 7.68
CA ASP A 38 0.48 -3.29 8.29
C ASP A 38 1.72 -2.95 7.46
N GLU A 39 1.60 -2.93 6.14
CA GLU A 39 2.74 -2.73 5.22
C GLU A 39 2.82 -1.31 4.65
N CYS A 40 1.74 -0.52 4.79
CA CYS A 40 1.69 0.83 4.28
C CYS A 40 2.77 1.69 4.97
N PRO A 41 3.58 2.46 4.21
CA PRO A 41 4.55 3.37 4.79
C PRO A 41 3.90 4.36 5.76
N VAL A 42 4.54 4.59 6.90
CA VAL A 42 4.01 5.43 8.00
C VAL A 42 3.58 6.82 7.53
N ALA A 43 4.39 7.42 6.66
CA ALA A 43 4.13 8.74 6.08
C ALA A 43 2.83 8.79 5.25
N LEU A 44 2.36 7.64 4.73
CA LEU A 44 1.18 7.53 3.90
C LEU A 44 -0.06 7.05 4.68
N LEU A 45 0.09 6.61 5.93
CA LEU A 45 -1.03 6.20 6.78
C LEU A 45 -2.15 7.25 6.92
N PRO A 46 -1.89 8.57 6.96
CA PRO A 46 -2.97 9.56 7.01
C PRO A 46 -3.90 9.50 5.79
N TYR A 47 -3.36 9.19 4.60
CA TYR A 47 -4.15 9.06 3.38
C TYR A 47 -4.97 7.78 3.37
N LEU A 48 -4.39 6.68 3.86
CA LEU A 48 -5.12 5.42 4.04
C LEU A 48 -6.24 5.58 5.07
N ALA A 49 -5.98 6.27 6.19
CA ALA A 49 -6.97 6.60 7.21
C ALA A 49 -8.12 7.43 6.64
N TRP A 50 -7.79 8.46 5.83
CA TRP A 50 -8.80 9.26 5.13
C TRP A 50 -9.63 8.42 4.16
N ALA A 51 -8.99 7.57 3.35
CA ALA A 51 -9.69 6.70 2.39
C ALA A 51 -10.64 5.70 3.07
N LEU A 52 -10.35 5.31 4.31
CA LEU A 52 -11.18 4.42 5.14
C LEU A 52 -12.09 5.19 6.12
N SER A 53 -12.26 6.49 5.91
CA SER A 53 -13.14 7.37 6.67
C SER A 53 -12.88 7.37 8.18
N VAL A 54 -11.62 7.26 8.61
CA VAL A 54 -11.28 7.30 10.04
C VAL A 54 -11.68 8.66 10.65
N ASP A 55 -12.58 8.63 11.63
CA ASP A 55 -13.19 9.83 12.22
C ASP A 55 -12.21 10.67 13.07
N ARG A 56 -11.32 10.04 13.85
CA ARG A 56 -10.30 10.73 14.67
C ARG A 56 -8.90 10.32 14.28
N TRP A 57 -8.05 11.33 14.09
CA TRP A 57 -6.65 11.14 13.72
C TRP A 57 -5.76 12.15 14.43
N ASP A 58 -4.71 11.67 15.09
CA ASP A 58 -3.65 12.51 15.64
C ASP A 58 -2.31 12.14 15.01
N LYS A 59 -1.62 13.15 14.48
CA LYS A 59 -0.29 12.99 13.88
C LYS A 59 0.76 12.55 14.88
N ASN A 60 0.58 12.83 16.18
CA ASN A 60 1.51 12.51 17.24
C ASN A 60 1.29 11.11 17.83
N TRP A 61 0.25 10.39 17.40
CA TRP A 61 0.05 9.01 17.86
C TRP A 61 1.22 8.10 17.48
N PRO A 62 1.55 7.13 18.34
CA PRO A 62 2.42 6.01 17.98
C PRO A 62 1.94 5.33 16.69
N GLU A 63 2.88 4.81 15.92
CA GLU A 63 2.58 4.10 14.67
C GLU A 63 1.59 2.96 14.88
N GLU A 64 1.77 2.18 15.95
CA GLU A 64 0.89 1.07 16.31
C GLU A 64 -0.56 1.54 16.50
N THR A 65 -0.77 2.65 17.22
CA THR A 65 -2.09 3.23 17.42
C THR A 65 -2.71 3.66 16.09
N LYS A 66 -1.94 4.34 15.22
CA LYS A 66 -2.40 4.73 13.88
C LYS A 66 -2.88 3.53 13.06
N ARG A 67 -2.08 2.46 13.00
CA ARG A 67 -2.43 1.23 12.26
C ARG A 67 -3.64 0.54 12.87
N LYS A 68 -3.72 0.45 14.21
CA LYS A 68 -4.86 -0.15 14.92
C LYS A 68 -6.17 0.60 14.64
N THR A 69 -6.15 1.94 14.67
CA THR A 69 -7.33 2.76 14.37
C THR A 69 -7.79 2.56 12.93
N ILE A 70 -6.87 2.48 11.97
CA ILE A 70 -7.20 2.19 10.56
C ILE A 70 -7.86 0.81 10.42
N LYS A 71 -7.31 -0.24 11.05
CA LYS A 71 -7.88 -1.58 10.98
C LYS A 71 -9.27 -1.67 11.62
N ALA A 72 -9.48 -0.95 12.72
CA ALA A 72 -10.74 -0.96 13.44
C ALA A 72 -11.87 -0.20 12.69
N SER A 73 -11.53 0.69 11.75
CA SER A 73 -12.50 1.58 11.09
C SER A 73 -13.64 0.82 10.42
N TRP A 74 -13.34 -0.29 9.75
CA TRP A 74 -14.35 -1.09 9.05
C TRP A 74 -15.39 -1.66 10.01
N GLU A 75 -14.97 -2.27 11.12
CA GLU A 75 -15.88 -2.83 12.11
C GLU A 75 -16.72 -1.75 12.80
N ILE A 76 -16.12 -0.60 13.10
CA ILE A 76 -16.79 0.54 13.73
C ILE A 76 -17.88 1.08 12.79
N HIS A 77 -17.55 1.27 11.51
CA HIS A 77 -18.49 1.77 10.51
C HIS A 77 -19.63 0.78 10.24
N GLN A 78 -19.32 -0.52 10.16
CA GLN A 78 -20.32 -1.56 9.97
C GLN A 78 -21.36 -1.58 11.09
N LYS A 79 -20.96 -1.26 12.32
CA LYS A 79 -21.82 -1.34 13.52
C LYS A 79 -22.15 0.03 14.10
N LYS A 80 -22.05 1.09 13.29
CA LYS A 80 -22.24 2.49 13.72
C LYS A 80 -23.61 2.65 14.39
N GLY A 81 -23.64 3.37 15.51
CA GLY A 81 -24.85 3.54 16.34
C GLY A 81 -25.07 2.47 17.41
N THR A 82 -24.27 1.41 17.46
CA THR A 82 -24.34 0.39 18.52
C THR A 82 -23.40 0.69 19.68
N ILE A 83 -23.69 0.14 20.87
CA ILE A 83 -22.78 0.19 22.04
C ILE A 83 -21.41 -0.42 21.70
N ARG A 84 -21.36 -1.46 20.86
CA ARG A 84 -20.09 -2.08 20.44
C ARG A 84 -19.22 -1.10 19.64
N ALA A 85 -19.80 -0.33 18.72
CA ALA A 85 -19.06 0.70 18.00
C ALA A 85 -18.54 1.77 18.97
N LEU A 86 -19.36 2.24 19.91
CA LEU A 86 -18.94 3.24 20.91
C LEU A 86 -17.77 2.77 21.78
N ARG A 87 -17.77 1.50 22.20
CA ARG A 87 -16.67 0.91 22.99
C ARG A 87 -15.36 0.79 22.22
N ASN A 88 -15.41 0.73 20.90
CA ASN A 88 -14.25 0.50 20.03
C ASN A 88 -13.68 1.79 19.40
N VAL A 89 -14.33 2.95 19.60
CA VAL A 89 -13.89 4.25 19.07
C VAL A 89 -12.85 4.94 19.97
N VAL A 90 -12.71 4.50 21.23
CA VAL A 90 -11.83 5.11 22.25
C VAL A 90 -10.40 4.59 22.13
#